data_AF-A0A0B7DGP7-F1
#
_entry.id   AF-A0A0B7DGP7-F1
#
_cell.length_a   1.000
_cell.length_b   1.000
_cell.length_c   1.000
_cell.angle_alpha   90.00
_cell.angle_beta   90.00
_cell.angle_gamma   90.00
#
_symmetry.space_group_name_H-M   'P 1'
#
loop_
_entity.id
_entity.type
_entity.pdbx_description
1 polymer ?
#
loop_
_entity_poly.entity_id
_entity_poly.type
_entity_poly.pdbx_seq_one_letter_code
_entity_poly.pdbx_strand_id
1 'polypeptide(L)'
;MHLRETSQGIECEMTLANGQPVVVTGKDEPHLLLGLMSVLVELIPQVPADERLAMPPVSRTVPADKQTLEATMQPTATTKITDERTQAARLQIGLTTKVSLHELVRRVAKRRGVSLSIAARDLVQDGLTRFDKESRTVDPSELLTDYERTANDYAGADSESWIIRADRRLVMRTRLRAGEYERSLSSFTNFLLANALSHCPHAAAVREATTNSITRDEVVVEAIKAIEQVSGVKARALAPQIDLGEQRGLTNMILGGSVLAPARVLAKLAVVLKKPLDVVSVALERRFATQCVPAFKATDGKPTVQAERKAWSVAVKELQLPAEEQERLLNLEG
;
A
#
# COMPACT_ATOMS: atom_id res chain seq x y z
N MET A 1 -21.00 46.65 -16.94
CA MET A 1 -21.00 46.64 -15.47
C MET A 1 -20.18 47.82 -15.02
N HIS A 2 -20.78 48.74 -14.27
CA HIS A 2 -20.15 49.92 -13.73
C HIS A 2 -20.22 49.86 -12.21
N LEU A 3 -19.07 50.03 -11.56
CA LEU A 3 -18.96 50.13 -10.11
C LEU A 3 -18.76 51.60 -9.73
N ARG A 4 -19.50 52.07 -8.73
CA ARG A 4 -19.37 53.42 -8.18
C ARG A 4 -19.30 53.34 -6.66
N GLU A 5 -18.33 54.03 -6.07
CA GLU A 5 -18.29 54.22 -4.62
C GLU A 5 -19.19 55.38 -4.23
N THR A 6 -20.05 55.14 -3.24
CA THR A 6 -20.99 56.12 -2.69
C THR A 6 -20.71 56.33 -1.20
N SER A 7 -21.25 57.39 -0.61
CA SER A 7 -21.12 57.66 0.83
C SER A 7 -21.74 56.58 1.73
N GLN A 8 -22.49 55.61 1.16
CA GLN A 8 -23.14 54.51 1.88
C GLN A 8 -22.59 53.12 1.54
N GLY A 9 -21.59 53.02 0.65
CA GLY A 9 -20.98 51.75 0.23
C GLY A 9 -20.66 51.71 -1.27
N ILE A 10 -20.50 50.50 -1.80
CA ILE A 10 -20.22 50.23 -3.22
C ILE A 10 -21.55 49.96 -3.93
N GLU A 11 -21.76 50.61 -5.07
CA GLU A 11 -22.90 50.40 -5.96
C GLU A 11 -22.43 49.76 -7.26
N CYS A 12 -23.16 48.73 -7.71
CA CYS A 12 -22.93 48.05 -8.97
C CYS A 12 -24.16 48.18 -9.86
N GLU A 13 -23.97 48.79 -11.02
CA GLU A 13 -24.96 48.87 -12.09
C GLU A 13 -24.54 47.95 -13.24
N MET A 14 -25.42 47.05 -13.66
CA MET A 14 -25.20 46.21 -14.83
C MET A 14 -26.49 46.05 -15.64
N THR A 15 -26.35 45.93 -16.95
CA THR A 15 -27.45 45.58 -17.84
C THR A 15 -27.32 44.11 -18.20
N LEU A 16 -28.37 43.33 -17.95
CA LEU A 16 -28.40 41.91 -18.30
C LEU A 16 -28.60 41.73 -19.81
N ALA A 17 -28.32 40.52 -20.32
CA ALA A 17 -28.43 40.21 -21.75
C ALA A 17 -29.85 40.37 -22.32
N ASN A 18 -30.88 40.39 -21.46
CA ASN A 18 -32.27 40.67 -21.80
C ASN A 18 -32.63 42.17 -21.81
N GLY A 19 -31.64 43.06 -21.62
CA GLY A 19 -31.81 44.51 -21.58
C GLY A 19 -32.28 45.07 -20.23
N GLN A 20 -32.52 44.24 -19.21
CA GLN A 20 -32.96 44.73 -17.90
C GLN A 20 -31.79 45.34 -17.11
N PRO A 21 -31.93 46.59 -16.60
CA PRO A 21 -30.96 47.18 -15.70
C PRO A 21 -31.09 46.59 -14.30
N VAL A 22 -29.97 46.23 -13.69
CA VAL A 22 -29.84 45.70 -12.34
C VAL A 22 -28.88 46.61 -11.57
N VAL A 23 -29.37 47.17 -10.47
CA VAL A 23 -28.61 48.02 -9.56
C VAL A 23 -28.57 47.35 -8.19
N VAL A 24 -27.37 47.15 -7.65
CA VAL A 24 -27.15 46.51 -6.34
C VAL A 24 -26.19 47.35 -5.53
N THR A 25 -26.56 47.66 -4.29
CA THR A 25 -25.71 48.36 -3.32
C THR A 25 -25.25 47.40 -2.23
N GLY A 26 -23.98 47.52 -1.83
CA GLY A 26 -23.37 46.72 -0.78
C GLY A 26 -22.46 47.58 0.09
N LYS A 27 -22.41 47.31 1.40
CA LYS A 27 -21.54 48.06 2.33
C LYS A 27 -20.05 47.79 2.08
N ASP A 28 -19.73 46.64 1.51
CA ASP A 28 -18.41 46.20 1.07
C ASP A 28 -18.56 45.24 -0.13
N GLU A 29 -17.43 44.83 -0.72
CA GLU A 29 -17.38 43.93 -1.88
C GLU A 29 -18.07 42.56 -1.67
N PRO A 30 -17.92 41.87 -0.52
CA PRO A 30 -18.63 40.61 -0.29
C PRO A 30 -20.14 40.79 -0.12
N HIS A 31 -20.63 41.87 0.50
CA HIS A 31 -22.07 42.15 0.58
C HIS A 31 -22.67 42.54 -0.77
N LEU A 32 -21.89 43.24 -1.62
CA LEU A 32 -22.27 43.54 -2.99
C LEU A 32 -22.45 42.25 -3.81
N LEU A 33 -21.51 41.31 -3.72
CA LEU A 33 -21.59 40.01 -4.40
C LEU A 33 -22.80 39.19 -3.93
N LEU A 34 -23.07 39.18 -2.63
CA LEU A 34 -24.23 38.47 -2.08
C LEU A 34 -25.56 39.08 -2.55
N GLY A 35 -25.67 40.41 -2.57
CA GLY A 35 -26.83 41.11 -3.10
C GLY A 35 -27.03 40.83 -4.60
N LEU A 36 -25.93 40.80 -5.36
CA LEU A 36 -25.98 40.52 -6.80
C LEU A 36 -26.43 39.09 -7.10
N MET A 37 -25.95 38.12 -6.33
CA MET A 37 -26.41 36.73 -6.44
C MET A 37 -27.90 36.60 -6.10
N SER A 38 -28.38 37.31 -5.08
CA SER A 38 -29.81 37.28 -4.71
C SER A 38 -30.70 37.79 -5.84
N VAL A 39 -30.37 38.95 -6.41
CA VAL A 39 -31.16 39.56 -7.49
C VAL A 39 -31.13 38.71 -8.76
N LEU A 40 -29.97 38.14 -9.11
CA LEU A 40 -29.88 37.25 -10.27
C LEU A 40 -30.71 35.97 -10.12
N VAL A 41 -30.80 35.42 -8.91
CA VAL A 41 -31.64 34.23 -8.64
C VAL A 41 -33.13 34.55 -8.74
N GLU A 42 -33.56 35.73 -8.34
CA GLU A 42 -34.96 36.18 -8.48
C GLU A 42 -35.36 36.43 -9.95
N LEU A 43 -34.38 36.77 -10.81
CA LEU A 43 -34.60 37.00 -12.24
C LEU A 43 -34.58 35.73 -13.09
N ILE A 44 -34.29 34.56 -12.51
CA ILE A 44 -34.43 33.27 -13.21
C ILE A 44 -35.95 32.99 -13.36
N PRO A 45 -36.48 32.86 -14.59
CA PRO A 45 -37.89 32.58 -14.79
C PRO A 45 -38.28 31.27 -14.10
N GLN A 46 -39.28 31.36 -13.22
CA GLN A 46 -39.90 30.18 -12.61
C GLN A 46 -40.55 29.36 -13.71
N VAL A 47 -40.14 28.09 -13.82
CA VAL A 47 -40.71 27.11 -14.75
C VAL A 47 -42.24 27.08 -14.56
N PRO A 48 -43.05 27.13 -15.65
CA PRO A 48 -44.50 27.00 -15.57
C PRO A 48 -44.93 25.73 -14.82
N ALA A 49 -46.08 25.82 -14.15
CA ALA A 49 -46.53 24.87 -13.13
C ALA A 49 -46.76 23.42 -13.59
N ASP A 50 -46.66 23.10 -14.88
CA ASP A 50 -46.96 21.75 -15.42
C ASP A 50 -45.84 20.72 -15.29
N GLU A 51 -44.60 21.10 -14.96
CA GLU A 51 -43.49 20.13 -14.77
C GLU A 51 -43.18 19.79 -13.29
N ARG A 52 -43.99 20.26 -12.33
CA ARG A 52 -43.73 20.07 -10.88
C ARG A 52 -44.04 18.67 -10.32
N LEU A 53 -44.45 17.70 -11.14
CA LEU A 53 -44.79 16.35 -10.68
C LEU A 53 -43.60 15.36 -10.63
N ALA A 54 -42.38 15.76 -10.99
CA ALA A 54 -41.25 14.83 -11.10
C ALA A 54 -40.00 15.17 -10.24
N MET A 55 -40.12 15.90 -9.14
CA MET A 55 -38.98 16.09 -8.21
C MET A 55 -39.40 16.11 -6.72
N PRO A 56 -38.60 15.49 -5.82
CA PRO A 56 -38.91 15.41 -4.39
C PRO A 56 -38.77 16.78 -3.68
N PRO A 57 -39.50 17.00 -2.57
CA PRO A 57 -39.66 18.33 -1.99
C PRO A 57 -38.37 18.84 -1.34
N VAL A 58 -37.93 20.03 -1.76
CA VAL A 58 -36.89 20.82 -1.05
C VAL A 58 -37.56 21.55 0.10
N SER A 59 -37.31 21.09 1.33
CA SER A 59 -37.74 21.79 2.54
C SER A 59 -37.02 23.14 2.67
N ARG A 60 -37.78 24.23 2.57
CA ARG A 60 -37.34 25.57 2.98
C ARG A 60 -37.69 25.76 4.45
N THR A 61 -36.68 25.78 5.32
CA THR A 61 -36.83 26.27 6.69
C THR A 61 -36.63 27.79 6.70
N VAL A 62 -37.70 28.51 7.04
CA VAL A 62 -37.68 29.93 7.42
C VAL A 62 -37.06 30.02 8.82
N PRO A 63 -36.18 30.99 9.14
CA PRO A 63 -35.74 31.19 10.50
C PRO A 63 -36.82 31.96 11.26
N ALA A 64 -37.37 31.35 12.30
CA ALA A 64 -38.19 32.00 13.31
C ALA A 64 -37.37 32.29 14.58
N ASP A 65 -37.94 33.17 15.37
CA ASP A 65 -37.37 34.14 16.28
C ASP A 65 -36.62 33.66 17.52
N LYS A 66 -35.97 34.64 18.15
CA LYS A 66 -35.24 34.59 19.42
C LYS A 66 -36.10 34.10 20.60
N GLN A 67 -35.51 33.20 21.39
CA GLN A 67 -35.59 33.02 22.85
C GLN A 67 -35.73 31.54 23.19
N THR A 68 -34.74 30.96 23.85
CA THR A 68 -34.82 30.29 25.17
C THR A 68 -33.46 29.64 25.44
N LEU A 69 -32.69 30.27 26.32
CA LEU A 69 -31.62 29.62 27.07
C LEU A 69 -32.30 28.72 28.10
N GLU A 70 -32.00 27.42 28.08
CA GLU A 70 -31.57 26.68 29.28
C GLU A 70 -31.12 25.27 28.88
N ALA A 71 -29.84 25.01 29.17
CA ALA A 71 -29.14 23.80 28.84
C ALA A 71 -29.49 22.70 29.85
N THR A 72 -30.07 21.60 29.37
CA THR A 72 -29.98 20.30 30.04
C THR A 72 -29.31 19.33 29.07
N MET A 73 -28.08 18.92 29.41
CA MET A 73 -27.27 17.98 28.63
C MET A 73 -27.97 16.63 28.52
N GLN A 74 -28.36 16.25 27.30
CA GLN A 74 -28.53 14.86 26.90
C GLN A 74 -27.80 14.63 25.57
N PRO A 75 -26.91 13.62 25.46
CA PRO A 75 -26.16 13.34 24.26
C PRO A 75 -27.04 12.55 23.29
N THR A 76 -27.88 13.24 22.52
CA THR A 76 -28.77 12.57 21.56
C THR A 76 -28.69 13.24 20.19
N ALA A 77 -28.27 12.44 19.20
CA ALA A 77 -28.41 12.62 17.76
C ALA A 77 -27.60 13.73 17.03
N THR A 78 -27.09 14.78 17.67
CA THR A 78 -26.39 15.85 16.93
C THR A 78 -24.96 15.47 16.52
N THR A 79 -24.29 14.58 17.25
CA THR A 79 -22.92 14.14 16.97
C THR A 79 -22.78 13.20 15.77
N LYS A 80 -23.85 12.55 15.32
CA LYS A 80 -23.83 11.75 14.07
C LYS A 80 -24.05 12.59 12.82
N ILE A 81 -24.84 13.66 12.92
CA ILE A 81 -25.19 14.52 11.78
C ILE A 81 -24.00 15.41 11.38
N THR A 82 -23.13 15.78 12.32
CA THR A 82 -21.88 16.48 11.98
C THR A 82 -20.86 15.57 11.31
N ASP A 83 -20.78 14.29 11.68
CA ASP A 83 -19.84 13.34 11.08
C ASP A 83 -20.22 13.01 9.62
N GLU A 84 -21.52 12.87 9.33
CA GLU A 84 -22.04 12.68 7.97
C GLU A 84 -21.90 13.93 7.09
N ARG A 85 -22.00 15.13 7.68
CA ARG A 85 -21.81 16.41 6.96
C ARG A 85 -20.35 16.69 6.58
N THR A 86 -19.39 16.02 7.22
CA THR A 86 -17.96 16.02 6.87
C THR A 86 -17.55 14.98 5.81
N GLN A 87 -18.46 14.08 5.38
CA GLN A 87 -18.32 13.43 4.07
C GLN A 87 -18.75 14.42 2.97
N ALA A 88 -18.02 15.51 2.82
CA ALA A 88 -18.08 16.33 1.61
C ALA A 88 -17.99 15.40 0.39
N ALA A 89 -18.93 15.49 -0.54
CA ALA A 89 -19.10 14.57 -1.66
C ALA A 89 -17.77 14.27 -2.37
N ARG A 90 -17.11 13.17 -1.98
CA ARG A 90 -15.83 12.76 -2.55
C ARG A 90 -16.10 12.24 -3.95
N LEU A 91 -15.54 12.91 -4.95
CA LEU A 91 -15.64 12.50 -6.34
C LEU A 91 -14.70 11.32 -6.60
N GLN A 92 -15.04 10.55 -7.63
CA GLN A 92 -14.33 9.33 -8.00
C GLN A 92 -13.47 9.57 -9.23
N ILE A 93 -12.22 9.11 -9.18
CA ILE A 93 -11.34 8.95 -10.33
C ILE A 93 -11.18 7.45 -10.56
N GLY A 94 -11.77 6.94 -11.64
CA GLY A 94 -11.47 5.59 -12.11
C GLY A 94 -10.16 5.60 -12.87
N LEU A 95 -9.27 4.65 -12.54
CA LEU A 95 -8.00 4.49 -13.23
C LEU A 95 -7.65 3.03 -13.44
N THR A 96 -6.83 2.78 -14.45
CA THR A 96 -6.26 1.47 -14.75
C THR A 96 -4.75 1.57 -14.64
N THR A 97 -4.16 0.71 -13.80
CA THR A 97 -2.71 0.71 -13.53
C THR A 97 -2.16 -0.70 -13.58
N LYS A 98 -0.86 -0.87 -13.81
CA LYS A 98 -0.22 -2.17 -13.60
C LYS A 98 -0.45 -2.67 -12.17
N VAL A 99 -0.65 -3.98 -12.01
CA VAL A 99 -0.91 -4.60 -10.70
C VAL A 99 0.22 -4.30 -9.71
N SER A 100 1.47 -4.31 -10.18
CA SER A 100 2.65 -4.02 -9.36
C SER A 100 2.70 -2.58 -8.84
N LEU A 101 2.20 -1.60 -9.61
CA LEU A 101 2.05 -0.21 -9.19
C LEU A 101 1.00 -0.10 -8.09
N HIS A 102 -0.18 -0.69 -8.30
CA HIS A 102 -1.26 -0.68 -7.30
C HIS A 102 -0.83 -1.38 -5.99
N GLU A 103 -0.11 -2.49 -6.08
CA GLU A 103 0.45 -3.18 -4.91
C GLU A 103 1.51 -2.34 -4.19
N LEU A 104 2.31 -1.55 -4.91
CA LEU A 104 3.24 -0.61 -4.29
C LEU A 104 2.48 0.47 -3.50
N VAL A 105 1.40 1.04 -4.05
CA VAL A 105 0.53 1.99 -3.32
C VAL A 105 -0.02 1.34 -2.05
N ARG A 106 -0.49 0.09 -2.13
CA ARG A 106 -1.00 -0.67 -0.99
C ARG A 106 0.05 -0.87 0.10
N ARG A 107 1.29 -1.21 -0.28
CA ARG A 107 2.41 -1.36 0.66
C ARG A 107 2.84 -0.03 1.27
N VAL A 108 2.84 1.06 0.50
CA VAL A 108 3.10 2.40 1.02
C VAL A 108 2.03 2.82 2.03
N ALA A 109 0.75 2.55 1.77
CA ALA A 109 -0.34 2.83 2.69
C ALA A 109 -0.17 2.07 4.01
N LYS A 110 0.10 0.75 3.93
CA LYS A 110 0.40 -0.09 5.10
C LYS A 110 1.57 0.47 5.92
N ARG A 111 2.66 0.87 5.25
CA ARG A 111 3.85 1.40 5.92
C ARG A 111 3.60 2.74 6.61
N ARG A 112 2.80 3.61 6.01
CA ARG A 112 2.40 4.90 6.59
C ARG A 112 1.36 4.76 7.70
N GLY A 113 0.77 3.57 7.89
CA GLY A 113 -0.33 3.36 8.84
C GLY A 113 -1.63 4.04 8.43
N VAL A 114 -1.83 4.30 7.13
CA VAL A 114 -3.03 4.97 6.60
C VAL A 114 -3.80 4.06 5.64
N SER A 115 -5.07 4.40 5.38
CA SER A 115 -5.86 3.65 4.40
C SER A 115 -5.35 3.87 2.97
N LEU A 116 -5.60 2.88 2.09
CA LEU A 116 -5.25 2.95 0.67
C LEU A 116 -5.80 4.22 0.01
N SER A 117 -7.05 4.59 0.32
CA SER A 117 -7.67 5.79 -0.23
C SER A 117 -7.01 7.10 0.20
N ILE A 118 -6.48 7.17 1.43
CA ILE A 118 -5.73 8.33 1.91
C ILE A 118 -4.38 8.40 1.19
N ALA A 119 -3.62 7.29 1.19
CA ALA A 119 -2.33 7.23 0.52
C ALA A 119 -2.43 7.57 -0.98
N ALA A 120 -3.43 7.02 -1.68
CA ALA A 120 -3.64 7.30 -3.10
C ALA A 120 -3.98 8.78 -3.35
N ARG A 121 -4.81 9.40 -2.50
CA ARG A 121 -5.13 10.84 -2.61
C ARG A 121 -3.90 11.71 -2.42
N ASP A 122 -3.11 11.41 -1.39
CA ASP A 122 -1.89 12.16 -1.09
C ASP A 122 -0.86 12.03 -2.22
N LEU A 123 -0.72 10.83 -2.80
CA LEU A 123 0.17 10.60 -3.94
C LEU A 123 -0.30 11.35 -5.20
N VAL A 124 -1.60 11.37 -5.50
CA VAL A 124 -2.12 12.17 -6.62
C VAL A 124 -1.92 13.67 -6.39
N GLN A 125 -2.13 14.15 -5.17
CA GLN A 125 -1.90 15.55 -4.81
C GLN A 125 -0.41 15.93 -4.92
N ASP A 126 0.49 15.09 -4.43
CA ASP A 126 1.94 15.29 -4.54
C ASP A 126 2.38 15.28 -6.01
N GLY A 127 1.97 14.27 -6.76
CA GLY A 127 2.27 14.15 -8.19
C GLY A 127 1.78 15.35 -8.99
N LEU A 128 0.53 15.81 -8.76
CA LEU A 128 -0.02 16.98 -9.44
C LEU A 128 0.76 18.26 -9.09
N THR A 129 1.15 18.42 -7.83
CA THR A 129 1.90 19.59 -7.36
C THR A 129 3.31 19.62 -7.95
N ARG A 130 3.95 18.44 -8.08
CA ARG A 130 5.25 18.30 -8.76
C ARG A 130 5.14 18.60 -10.24
N PHE A 131 4.14 18.03 -10.91
CA PHE A 131 3.88 18.31 -12.33
C PHE A 131 3.70 19.80 -12.59
N ASP A 132 2.85 20.49 -11.80
CA ASP A 132 2.62 21.95 -11.89
C ASP A 132 3.89 22.79 -11.62
N LYS A 133 4.90 22.23 -10.94
CA LYS A 133 6.18 22.88 -10.65
C LYS A 133 7.19 22.63 -11.77
N GLU A 134 7.31 21.38 -12.20
CA GLU A 134 8.26 20.93 -13.22
C GLU A 134 7.89 21.47 -14.62
N SER A 135 6.58 21.58 -14.92
CA SER A 135 6.08 22.14 -16.18
C SER A 135 6.40 23.64 -16.38
N ARG A 136 6.90 24.33 -15.35
CA ARG A 136 7.36 25.72 -15.46
C ARG A 136 8.77 25.83 -16.06
N THR A 137 9.53 24.74 -16.02
CA THR A 137 10.95 24.72 -16.38
C THR A 137 11.26 23.70 -17.47
N VAL A 138 10.44 22.66 -17.59
CA VAL A 138 10.56 21.58 -18.57
C VAL A 138 9.34 21.59 -19.47
N ASP A 139 9.53 21.25 -20.75
CA ASP A 139 8.41 21.12 -21.68
C ASP A 139 7.38 20.09 -21.16
N PRO A 140 6.09 20.44 -21.03
CA PRO A 140 5.09 19.52 -20.51
C PRO A 140 4.95 18.22 -21.31
N SER A 141 5.22 18.24 -22.62
CA SER A 141 5.11 17.04 -23.47
C SER A 141 6.24 16.04 -23.18
N GLU A 142 7.47 16.55 -23.02
CA GLU A 142 8.62 15.77 -22.56
C GLU A 142 8.37 15.19 -21.17
N LEU A 143 7.88 16.03 -20.24
CA LEU A 143 7.57 15.62 -18.87
C LEU A 143 6.53 14.48 -18.82
N LEU A 144 5.48 14.57 -19.63
CA LEU A 144 4.46 13.53 -19.72
C LEU A 144 5.00 12.22 -20.29
N THR A 145 5.92 12.30 -21.24
CA THR A 145 6.56 11.10 -21.83
C THR A 145 7.43 10.39 -20.79
N ASP A 146 8.15 11.14 -19.95
CA ASP A 146 8.94 10.56 -18.86
C ASP A 146 8.06 9.95 -17.77
N TYR A 147 6.94 10.59 -17.43
CA TYR A 147 6.00 10.03 -16.45
C TYR A 147 5.30 8.77 -17.00
N GLU A 148 4.99 8.76 -18.29
CA GLU A 148 4.44 7.59 -18.98
C GLU A 148 5.44 6.43 -18.98
N ARG A 149 6.71 6.70 -19.31
CA ARG A 149 7.80 5.71 -19.19
C ARG A 149 7.87 5.15 -17.78
N THR A 150 7.88 6.03 -16.77
CA THR A 150 7.92 5.65 -15.36
C THR A 150 6.74 4.75 -14.97
N ALA A 151 5.53 5.02 -15.47
CA ALA A 151 4.36 4.18 -15.22
C ALA A 151 4.47 2.81 -15.91
N ASN A 152 5.08 2.76 -17.09
CA ASN A 152 5.28 1.55 -17.87
C ASN A 152 6.45 0.69 -17.36
N ASP A 153 7.43 1.24 -16.66
CA ASP A 153 8.58 0.51 -16.10
C ASP A 153 8.21 -0.43 -14.94
N TYR A 154 6.99 -0.34 -14.41
CA TYR A 154 6.49 -1.26 -13.38
C TYR A 154 6.34 -2.69 -13.94
N ALA A 155 6.72 -3.70 -13.14
CA ALA A 155 6.77 -5.10 -13.57
C ALA A 155 5.38 -5.70 -13.87
N GLY A 156 5.33 -6.64 -14.81
CA GLY A 156 4.11 -7.37 -15.19
C GLY A 156 3.35 -6.72 -16.36
N ALA A 157 2.63 -7.57 -17.12
CA ALA A 157 1.74 -7.16 -18.20
C ALA A 157 0.30 -6.89 -17.70
N ASP A 158 -0.05 -7.46 -16.55
CA ASP A 158 -1.41 -7.37 -16.02
C ASP A 158 -1.73 -5.98 -15.49
N SER A 159 -2.93 -5.51 -15.82
CA SER A 159 -3.48 -4.24 -15.39
C SER A 159 -4.75 -4.43 -14.57
N GLU A 160 -4.93 -3.59 -13.57
CA GLU A 160 -6.09 -3.61 -12.67
C GLU A 160 -6.78 -2.23 -12.69
N SER A 161 -8.11 -2.25 -12.77
CA SER A 161 -8.94 -1.04 -12.69
C SER A 161 -9.44 -0.84 -11.26
N TRP A 162 -9.21 0.36 -10.72
CA TRP A 162 -9.59 0.72 -9.36
C TRP A 162 -9.99 2.20 -9.27
N ILE A 163 -10.47 2.64 -8.10
CA ILE A 163 -11.06 3.97 -7.93
C ILE A 163 -10.38 4.73 -6.78
N ILE A 164 -10.02 5.98 -7.03
CA ILE A 164 -9.56 6.93 -6.02
C ILE A 164 -10.70 7.89 -5.68
N ARG A 165 -11.06 7.95 -4.39
CA ARG A 165 -12.03 8.93 -3.86
C ARG A 165 -11.30 10.15 -3.32
N ALA A 166 -11.49 11.29 -3.97
CA ALA A 166 -10.80 12.54 -3.64
C ALA A 166 -11.77 13.72 -3.59
N ASP A 167 -11.31 14.81 -2.96
CA ASP A 167 -12.10 16.04 -2.84
C ASP A 167 -12.31 16.66 -4.23
N ARG A 168 -13.47 17.32 -4.41
CA ARG A 168 -13.86 17.92 -5.70
C ARG A 168 -12.77 18.79 -6.31
N ARG A 169 -12.05 19.57 -5.50
CA ARG A 169 -10.96 20.44 -5.97
C ARG A 169 -9.83 19.66 -6.63
N LEU A 170 -9.39 18.56 -6.02
CA LEU A 170 -8.31 17.72 -6.57
C LEU A 170 -8.78 17.07 -7.87
N VAL A 171 -9.96 16.45 -7.86
CA VAL A 171 -10.51 15.76 -9.05
C VAL A 171 -10.66 16.72 -10.24
N MET A 172 -11.22 17.91 -10.00
CA MET A 172 -11.43 18.89 -11.07
C MET A 172 -10.11 19.45 -11.59
N ARG A 173 -9.12 19.72 -10.72
CA ARG A 173 -7.79 20.17 -11.17
C ARG A 173 -7.10 19.11 -12.02
N THR A 174 -7.09 17.85 -11.58
CA THR A 174 -6.50 16.75 -12.33
C THR A 174 -7.20 16.57 -13.68
N ARG A 175 -8.53 16.71 -13.74
CA ARG A 175 -9.30 16.64 -14.99
C ARG A 175 -8.97 17.77 -15.95
N LEU A 176 -8.86 19.01 -15.46
CA LEU A 176 -8.50 20.16 -16.29
C LEU A 176 -7.09 20.01 -16.87
N ARG A 177 -6.12 19.59 -16.04
CA ARG A 177 -4.75 19.31 -16.51
C ARG A 177 -4.69 18.18 -17.51
N ALA A 178 -5.42 17.09 -17.28
CA ALA A 178 -5.49 16.00 -18.25
C ALA A 178 -6.03 16.49 -19.60
N GLY A 179 -7.07 17.32 -19.58
CA GLY A 179 -7.66 17.91 -20.79
C GLY A 179 -6.73 18.89 -21.52
N GLU A 180 -5.94 19.68 -20.79
CA GLU A 180 -4.94 20.62 -21.35
C GLU A 180 -3.90 19.93 -22.22
N TYR A 181 -3.55 18.68 -21.90
CA TYR A 181 -2.55 17.89 -22.63
C TYR A 181 -3.16 16.73 -23.42
N GLU A 182 -4.45 16.78 -23.72
CA GLU A 182 -5.16 15.76 -24.51
C GLU A 182 -4.97 14.33 -23.97
N ARG A 183 -4.89 14.19 -22.64
CA ARG A 183 -4.78 12.90 -21.95
C ARG A 183 -6.08 12.53 -21.27
N SER A 184 -6.35 11.22 -21.21
CA SER A 184 -7.45 10.72 -20.38
C SER A 184 -7.17 10.98 -18.90
N LEU A 185 -8.22 11.20 -18.11
CA LEU A 185 -8.08 11.37 -16.66
C LEU A 185 -7.40 10.15 -16.00
N SER A 186 -7.70 8.94 -16.49
CA SER A 186 -7.11 7.68 -16.02
C SER A 186 -5.59 7.65 -16.27
N SER A 187 -5.17 7.86 -17.53
CA SER A 187 -3.75 7.82 -17.91
C SER A 187 -2.94 8.90 -17.20
N PHE A 188 -3.46 10.14 -17.18
CA PHE A 188 -2.80 11.24 -16.47
C PHE A 188 -2.66 10.95 -14.97
N THR A 189 -3.71 10.44 -14.32
CA THR A 189 -3.63 10.07 -12.89
C THR A 189 -2.63 8.93 -12.65
N ASN A 190 -2.57 7.94 -13.54
CA ASN A 190 -1.58 6.86 -13.46
C ASN A 190 -0.14 7.40 -13.53
N PHE A 191 0.12 8.34 -14.45
CA PHE A 191 1.42 9.02 -14.60
C PHE A 191 1.81 9.78 -13.33
N LEU A 192 0.87 10.56 -12.77
CA LEU A 192 1.10 11.28 -11.51
C LEU A 192 1.42 10.32 -10.35
N LEU A 193 0.71 9.20 -10.24
CA LEU A 193 0.97 8.19 -9.21
C LEU A 193 2.34 7.55 -9.37
N ALA A 194 2.69 7.14 -10.59
CA ALA A 194 3.97 6.52 -10.88
C ALA A 194 5.14 7.43 -10.49
N ASN A 195 5.05 8.71 -10.86
CA ASN A 195 6.08 9.70 -10.51
C ASN A 195 6.07 10.10 -9.02
N ALA A 196 4.91 10.20 -8.38
CA ALA A 196 4.86 10.45 -6.94
C ALA A 196 5.49 9.28 -6.15
N LEU A 197 5.32 8.04 -6.63
CA LEU A 197 5.92 6.86 -6.03
C LEU A 197 7.44 6.80 -6.23
N SER A 198 7.99 7.25 -7.37
CA SER A 198 9.45 7.31 -7.57
C SER A 198 10.13 8.26 -6.58
N HIS A 199 9.44 9.34 -6.19
CA HIS A 199 9.94 10.34 -5.23
C HIS A 199 9.50 10.11 -3.77
N CYS A 200 8.74 9.04 -3.51
CA CYS A 200 8.23 8.74 -2.19
C CYS A 200 9.26 7.93 -1.36
N PRO A 201 9.72 8.43 -0.20
CA PRO A 201 10.72 7.72 0.62
C PRO A 201 10.20 6.37 1.14
N HIS A 202 8.90 6.30 1.45
CA HIS A 202 8.26 5.06 1.88
C HIS A 202 8.25 4.01 0.76
N ALA A 203 8.09 4.43 -0.50
CA ALA A 203 8.11 3.55 -1.65
C ALA A 203 9.52 3.03 -1.95
N ALA A 204 10.54 3.89 -1.84
CA ALA A 204 11.95 3.49 -1.96
C ALA A 204 12.29 2.39 -0.94
N ALA A 205 12.01 2.64 0.33
CA ALA A 205 12.33 1.66 1.36
C ALA A 205 11.43 0.40 1.29
N VAL A 206 10.25 0.43 0.64
CA VAL A 206 9.44 -0.80 0.40
C VAL A 206 10.09 -1.64 -0.69
N ARG A 207 10.62 -0.99 -1.73
CA ARG A 207 11.37 -1.65 -2.80
C ARG A 207 12.63 -2.31 -2.25
N GLU A 208 13.41 -1.61 -1.44
CA GLU A 208 14.60 -2.16 -0.78
C GLU A 208 14.28 -3.38 0.10
N ALA A 209 13.23 -3.29 0.93
CA ALA A 209 12.80 -4.41 1.76
C ALA A 209 12.36 -5.62 0.92
N THR A 210 11.71 -5.38 -0.22
CA THR A 210 11.27 -6.44 -1.14
C THR A 210 12.47 -7.09 -1.83
N THR A 211 13.42 -6.32 -2.34
CA THR A 211 14.64 -6.84 -2.96
C THR A 211 15.46 -7.67 -1.96
N ASN A 212 15.65 -7.17 -0.74
CA ASN A 212 16.37 -7.90 0.30
C ASN A 212 15.68 -9.22 0.67
N SER A 213 14.34 -9.29 0.64
CA SER A 213 13.60 -10.52 0.86
C SER A 213 13.73 -11.51 -0.29
N ILE A 214 13.66 -11.05 -1.54
CA ILE A 214 13.76 -11.90 -2.74
C ILE A 214 15.17 -12.47 -2.85
N THR A 215 16.20 -11.64 -2.70
CA THR A 215 17.60 -12.10 -2.73
C THR A 215 17.88 -13.10 -1.61
N ARG A 216 17.31 -12.91 -0.40
CA ARG A 216 17.42 -13.92 0.66
C ARG A 216 16.73 -15.23 0.30
N ASP A 217 15.54 -15.19 -0.31
CA ASP A 217 14.80 -16.40 -0.69
C ASP A 217 15.54 -17.19 -1.80
N GLU A 218 16.05 -16.51 -2.83
CA GLU A 218 16.86 -17.13 -3.89
C GLU A 218 18.13 -17.77 -3.33
N VAL A 219 18.85 -17.06 -2.46
CA VAL A 219 20.07 -17.56 -1.82
C VAL A 219 19.78 -18.76 -0.90
N VAL A 220 18.62 -18.78 -0.23
CA VAL A 220 18.16 -19.94 0.56
C VAL A 220 17.78 -21.12 -0.35
N VAL A 221 17.12 -20.89 -1.48
CA VAL A 221 16.81 -21.96 -2.46
C VAL A 221 18.09 -22.58 -3.03
N GLU A 222 19.10 -21.78 -3.35
CA GLU A 222 20.41 -22.28 -3.76
C GLU A 222 21.10 -23.09 -2.67
N ALA A 223 21.01 -22.65 -1.42
CA ALA A 223 21.56 -23.39 -0.28
C ALA A 223 20.85 -24.75 -0.11
N ILE A 224 19.52 -24.81 -0.26
CA ILE A 224 18.78 -26.08 -0.25
C ILE A 224 19.29 -27.03 -1.35
N LYS A 225 19.48 -26.54 -2.57
CA LYS A 225 20.05 -27.33 -3.68
C LYS A 225 21.46 -27.83 -3.36
N ALA A 226 22.32 -26.98 -2.78
CA ALA A 226 23.67 -27.38 -2.38
C ALA A 226 23.65 -28.48 -1.31
N ILE A 227 22.76 -28.37 -0.32
CA ILE A 227 22.55 -29.37 0.72
C ILE A 227 22.05 -30.70 0.12
N GLU A 228 21.13 -30.67 -0.85
CA GLU A 228 20.65 -31.86 -1.55
C GLU A 228 21.77 -32.58 -2.31
N GLN A 229 22.65 -31.85 -2.98
CA GLN A 229 23.76 -32.40 -3.76
C GLN A 229 24.78 -33.17 -2.91
N VAL A 230 24.92 -32.84 -1.62
CA VAL A 230 25.83 -33.50 -0.68
C VAL A 230 25.15 -34.52 0.23
N SER A 231 23.82 -34.63 0.16
CA SER A 231 23.03 -35.58 0.94
C SER A 231 23.16 -37.03 0.44
N GLY A 232 22.69 -37.99 1.24
CA GLY A 232 22.67 -39.41 0.90
C GLY A 232 24.03 -40.08 1.09
N VAL A 233 24.55 -40.69 0.01
CA VAL A 233 25.83 -41.43 0.04
C VAL A 233 27.02 -40.49 0.21
N LYS A 234 26.93 -39.29 -0.37
CA LYS A 234 27.98 -38.26 -0.33
C LYS A 234 28.18 -37.65 1.06
N ALA A 235 27.18 -37.77 1.94
CA ALA A 235 27.26 -37.34 3.33
C ALA A 235 28.36 -38.05 4.13
N ARG A 236 28.79 -39.25 3.70
CA ARG A 236 29.93 -39.96 4.32
C ARG A 236 31.25 -39.20 4.16
N ALA A 237 31.46 -38.56 3.02
CA ALA A 237 32.67 -37.76 2.76
C ALA A 237 32.61 -36.38 3.45
N LEU A 238 31.40 -35.92 3.77
CA LEU A 238 31.17 -34.67 4.48
C LEU A 238 31.38 -34.81 5.99
N ALA A 239 30.98 -35.94 6.58
CA ALA A 239 31.02 -36.18 8.03
C ALA A 239 32.37 -35.85 8.70
N PRO A 240 33.54 -36.19 8.15
CA PRO A 240 34.83 -35.84 8.76
C PRO A 240 35.13 -34.35 8.71
N GLN A 241 34.65 -33.64 7.67
CA GLN A 241 34.90 -32.21 7.46
C GLN A 241 34.12 -31.32 8.43
N ILE A 242 33.05 -31.86 9.02
CA ILE A 242 32.20 -31.18 10.00
C ILE A 242 32.34 -31.79 11.40
N ASP A 243 33.46 -32.48 11.68
CA ASP A 243 33.81 -33.13 12.95
C ASP A 243 32.89 -34.27 13.41
N LEU A 244 32.12 -34.87 12.51
CA LEU A 244 31.23 -36.01 12.83
C LEU A 244 31.89 -37.38 12.59
N GLY A 245 33.16 -37.42 12.21
CA GLY A 245 33.88 -38.67 11.94
C GLY A 245 33.27 -39.42 10.76
N GLU A 246 32.98 -40.72 10.92
CA GLU A 246 32.36 -41.56 9.87
C GLU A 246 30.82 -41.58 9.92
N GLN A 247 30.20 -40.72 10.75
CA GLN A 247 28.77 -40.79 11.05
C GLN A 247 27.89 -40.20 9.93
N ARG A 248 27.75 -40.97 8.85
CA ARG A 248 26.89 -40.67 7.70
C ARG A 248 25.41 -40.52 8.09
N GLY A 249 24.94 -41.33 9.04
CA GLY A 249 23.55 -41.28 9.52
C GLY A 249 23.23 -39.93 10.16
N LEU A 250 24.05 -39.52 11.12
CA LEU A 250 23.95 -38.23 11.80
C LEU A 250 24.05 -37.05 10.81
N THR A 251 25.01 -37.13 9.89
CA THR A 251 25.19 -36.10 8.85
C THR A 251 23.93 -35.95 7.99
N ASN A 252 23.31 -37.05 7.57
CA ASN A 252 22.07 -36.99 6.80
C ASN A 252 20.87 -36.46 7.60
N MET A 253 20.80 -36.74 8.91
CA MET A 253 19.77 -36.17 9.78
C MET A 253 19.93 -34.65 9.91
N ILE A 254 21.15 -34.16 10.04
CA ILE A 254 21.44 -32.71 10.05
C ILE A 254 21.07 -32.09 8.71
N LEU A 255 21.58 -32.64 7.59
CA LEU A 255 21.30 -32.12 6.26
C LEU A 255 19.80 -32.11 5.98
N GLY A 256 19.08 -33.15 6.38
CA GLY A 256 17.62 -33.24 6.26
C GLY A 256 16.87 -32.21 7.09
N GLY A 257 17.50 -31.61 8.10
CA GLY A 257 16.90 -30.65 9.03
C GLY A 257 16.22 -31.29 10.25
N SER A 258 16.24 -32.62 10.38
CA SER A 258 15.54 -33.33 11.47
C SER A 258 16.19 -33.21 12.84
N VAL A 259 17.46 -32.81 12.90
CA VAL A 259 18.24 -32.65 14.14
C VAL A 259 18.69 -31.20 14.29
N LEU A 260 18.62 -30.68 15.52
CA LEU A 260 19.26 -29.43 15.92
C LEU A 260 20.76 -29.69 16.09
N ALA A 261 21.56 -29.34 15.09
CA ALA A 261 23.01 -29.48 15.17
C ALA A 261 23.64 -28.36 16.00
N PRO A 262 24.73 -28.62 16.73
CA PRO A 262 25.47 -27.61 17.47
C PRO A 262 26.03 -26.52 16.54
N ALA A 263 26.19 -25.31 17.08
CA ALA A 263 26.66 -24.15 16.33
C ALA A 263 28.01 -24.39 15.64
N ARG A 264 28.92 -25.13 16.30
CA ARG A 264 30.24 -25.50 15.74
C ARG A 264 30.12 -26.37 14.48
N VAL A 265 29.20 -27.34 14.50
CA VAL A 265 28.92 -28.24 13.36
C VAL A 265 28.26 -27.46 12.22
N LEU A 266 27.30 -26.58 12.54
CA LEU A 266 26.65 -25.72 11.54
C LEU A 266 27.61 -24.72 10.90
N ALA A 267 28.54 -24.14 11.66
CA ALA A 267 29.57 -23.25 11.14
C ALA A 267 30.49 -23.95 10.15
N LYS A 268 30.95 -25.17 10.49
CA LYS A 268 31.77 -25.98 9.57
C LYS A 268 30.98 -26.41 8.33
N LEU A 269 29.71 -26.79 8.50
CA LEU A 269 28.83 -27.11 7.37
C LEU A 269 28.67 -25.92 6.42
N ALA A 270 28.48 -24.71 6.96
CA ALA A 270 28.39 -23.48 6.17
C ALA A 270 29.67 -23.21 5.37
N VAL A 271 30.85 -23.41 5.97
CA VAL A 271 32.14 -23.30 5.28
C VAL A 271 32.26 -24.31 4.13
N VAL A 272 31.93 -25.58 4.36
CA VAL A 272 32.03 -26.63 3.32
C VAL A 272 31.06 -26.36 2.17
N LEU A 273 29.84 -25.90 2.47
CA LEU A 273 28.84 -25.54 1.48
C LEU A 273 29.12 -24.19 0.79
N LYS A 274 30.10 -23.42 1.29
CA LYS A 274 30.42 -22.06 0.83
C LYS A 274 29.19 -21.14 0.85
N LYS A 275 28.36 -21.29 1.88
CA LYS A 275 27.14 -20.48 2.09
C LYS A 275 27.20 -19.82 3.47
N PRO A 276 26.61 -18.62 3.64
CA PRO A 276 26.51 -17.98 4.95
C PRO A 276 25.76 -18.84 5.98
N LEU A 277 26.15 -18.75 7.25
CA LEU A 277 25.58 -19.55 8.35
C LEU A 277 24.07 -19.32 8.56
N ASP A 278 23.64 -18.06 8.44
CA ASP A 278 22.24 -17.65 8.53
C ASP A 278 21.41 -18.28 7.40
N VAL A 279 21.93 -18.28 6.18
CA VAL A 279 21.29 -18.92 5.01
C VAL A 279 21.17 -20.43 5.21
N VAL A 280 22.22 -21.09 5.68
CA VAL A 280 22.22 -22.54 5.93
C VAL A 280 21.22 -22.91 7.03
N SER A 281 21.14 -22.10 8.09
CA SER A 281 20.20 -22.33 9.19
C SER A 281 18.75 -22.26 8.71
N VAL A 282 18.40 -21.20 7.96
CA VAL A 282 17.06 -21.03 7.37
C VAL A 282 16.76 -22.13 6.35
N ALA A 283 17.75 -22.56 5.56
CA ALA A 283 17.60 -23.67 4.62
C ALA A 283 17.26 -24.98 5.35
N LEU A 284 17.96 -25.31 6.44
CA LEU A 284 17.69 -26.52 7.22
C LEU A 284 16.32 -26.51 7.89
N GLU A 285 15.89 -25.36 8.42
CA GLU A 285 14.53 -25.20 8.97
C GLU A 285 13.46 -25.40 7.90
N ARG A 286 13.64 -24.78 6.73
CA ARG A 286 12.71 -24.93 5.61
C ARG A 286 12.65 -26.39 5.14
N ARG A 287 13.80 -27.07 5.08
CA ARG A 287 13.84 -28.51 4.75
C ARG A 287 13.03 -29.32 5.75
N PHE A 288 13.19 -29.11 7.07
CA PHE A 288 12.39 -29.77 8.10
C PHE A 288 10.89 -29.54 7.90
N ALA A 289 10.47 -28.28 7.71
CA ALA A 289 9.07 -27.93 7.50
C ALA A 289 8.45 -28.57 6.24
N THR A 290 9.26 -28.81 5.20
CA THR A 290 8.84 -29.45 3.95
C THR A 290 8.99 -30.97 3.94
N GLN A 291 9.49 -31.60 5.01
CA GLN A 291 9.62 -33.05 5.04
C GLN A 291 8.24 -33.70 4.95
N CYS A 292 8.07 -34.56 3.95
CA CYS A 292 6.87 -35.37 3.83
C CYS A 292 6.79 -36.34 5.01
N VAL A 293 5.75 -36.22 5.84
CA VAL A 293 5.43 -37.21 6.86
C VAL A 293 5.08 -38.52 6.14
N PRO A 294 5.78 -39.64 6.41
CA PRO A 294 5.47 -40.90 5.76
C PRO A 294 4.03 -41.34 6.08
N ALA A 295 3.20 -41.51 5.07
CA ALA A 295 1.83 -42.02 5.20
C ALA A 295 1.78 -43.56 5.41
N PHE A 296 2.86 -44.18 5.90
CA PHE A 296 2.90 -45.61 6.13
C PHE A 296 2.05 -45.96 7.36
N LYS A 297 1.07 -46.83 7.16
CA LYS A 297 0.39 -47.55 8.24
C LYS A 297 1.46 -48.32 9.01
N ALA A 298 1.89 -47.80 10.14
CA ALA A 298 2.76 -48.56 11.04
C ALA A 298 1.97 -49.79 11.51
N THR A 299 2.56 -50.96 11.29
CA THR A 299 1.92 -52.26 11.52
C THR A 299 1.58 -52.50 12.99
N ASP A 300 2.13 -51.72 13.93
CA ASP A 300 1.82 -51.76 15.37
C ASP A 300 2.11 -50.43 16.09
N GLY A 301 1.41 -49.34 15.73
CA GLY A 301 1.44 -48.09 16.51
C GLY A 301 0.99 -46.85 15.74
N LYS A 302 0.49 -45.82 16.44
CA LYS A 302 0.18 -44.53 15.81
C LYS A 302 1.45 -43.95 15.17
N PRO A 303 1.40 -43.41 13.93
CA PRO A 303 2.54 -42.75 13.34
C PRO A 303 2.94 -41.54 14.21
N THR A 304 4.10 -41.63 14.85
CA THR A 304 4.64 -40.55 15.67
C THR A 304 5.20 -39.48 14.73
N VAL A 305 4.37 -38.48 14.42
CA VAL A 305 4.80 -37.31 13.65
C VAL A 305 5.76 -36.50 14.52
N GLN A 306 7.00 -36.30 14.06
CA GLN A 306 7.94 -35.39 14.72
C GLN A 306 7.48 -33.96 14.47
N ALA A 307 6.82 -33.36 15.47
CA ALA A 307 6.37 -31.98 15.42
C ALA A 307 7.54 -30.98 15.56
N GLU A 308 8.64 -31.41 16.18
CA GLU A 308 9.82 -30.60 16.46
C GLU A 308 11.09 -31.34 16.04
N ARG A 309 12.14 -30.56 15.75
CA ARG A 309 13.47 -31.10 15.42
C ARG A 309 14.03 -31.80 16.66
N LYS A 310 14.64 -32.97 16.46
CA LYS A 310 15.26 -33.73 17.55
C LYS A 310 16.42 -32.94 18.15
N ALA A 311 16.51 -32.95 19.48
CA ALA A 311 17.68 -32.45 20.19
C ALA A 311 18.93 -33.28 19.84
N TRP A 312 20.10 -32.63 19.80
CA TRP A 312 21.37 -33.25 19.43
C TRP A 312 21.69 -34.48 20.29
N SER A 313 21.63 -34.34 21.60
CA SER A 313 21.85 -35.43 22.55
C SER A 313 20.93 -36.65 22.35
N VAL A 314 19.69 -36.44 21.91
CA VAL A 314 18.75 -37.54 21.60
C VAL A 314 19.18 -38.25 20.32
N ALA A 315 19.50 -37.49 19.27
CA ALA A 315 19.95 -38.05 17.99
C ALA A 315 21.27 -38.83 18.10
N VAL A 316 22.19 -38.38 18.97
CA VAL A 316 23.46 -39.07 19.21
C VAL A 316 23.27 -40.38 20.00
N LYS A 317 22.38 -40.40 20.99
CA LYS A 317 22.06 -41.60 21.80
C LYS A 317 21.30 -42.67 21.00
N GLU A 318 20.45 -42.26 20.06
CA GLU A 318 19.70 -43.17 19.18
C GLU A 318 20.61 -43.96 18.22
N LEU A 319 21.82 -43.47 17.93
CA LEU A 319 22.75 -44.13 17.00
C LEU A 319 23.47 -45.35 17.60
N GLN A 320 23.29 -45.64 18.90
CA GLN A 320 23.87 -46.80 19.60
C GLN A 320 25.37 -46.99 19.30
N LEU A 321 26.13 -45.89 19.34
CA LEU A 321 27.57 -45.87 19.06
C LEU A 321 28.39 -46.38 20.25
N PRO A 322 29.66 -46.79 20.03
CA PRO A 322 30.58 -47.06 21.13
C PRO A 322 30.68 -45.87 22.09
N ALA A 323 30.81 -46.14 23.39
CA ALA A 323 30.75 -45.12 24.44
C ALA A 323 31.71 -43.94 24.21
N GLU A 324 32.93 -44.23 23.74
CA GLU A 324 33.96 -43.22 23.42
C GLU A 324 33.54 -42.29 22.28
N GLU A 325 32.89 -42.82 21.22
CA GLU A 325 32.43 -42.00 20.10
C GLU A 325 31.19 -41.18 20.45
N GLN A 326 30.31 -41.75 21.29
CA GLN A 326 29.11 -41.07 21.76
C GLN A 326 29.47 -39.86 22.65
N GLU A 327 30.42 -40.02 23.58
CA GLU A 327 30.90 -38.94 24.44
C GLU A 327 31.60 -37.85 23.63
N ARG A 328 32.42 -38.22 22.64
CA ARG A 328 33.04 -37.27 21.70
C ARG A 328 32.00 -36.40 20.98
N LEU A 329 30.90 -36.99 20.50
CA LEU A 329 29.85 -36.26 19.78
C LEU A 329 28.98 -35.40 20.70
N LEU A 330 28.75 -35.85 21.94
CA LEU A 330 28.05 -35.04 22.95
C LEU A 330 28.89 -33.83 23.40
N ASN A 331 30.22 -33.93 23.40
CA ASN A 331 31.10 -32.78 23.71
C ASN A 331 31.05 -31.66 22.66
N LEU A 332 30.41 -31.88 21.50
CA LEU A 332 30.18 -30.84 20.48
C LEU A 332 28.98 -29.95 20.79
N GLU A 333 28.14 -30.29 21.77
CA GLU A 333 27.00 -29.48 22.22
C GLU A 333 27.42 -28.19 22.98
N GLY A 334 28.71 -28.08 23.36
CA GLY A 334 29.31 -26.94 24.08
C GLY A 334 30.02 -25.90 23.21
#